data_AF-A0A947ICD4-F1
#
_entry.id   AF-A0A947ICD4-F1
#
_cell.length_a   1.000
_cell.length_b   1.000
_cell.length_c   1.000
_cell.angle_alpha   90.00
_cell.angle_beta   90.00
_cell.angle_gamma   90.00
#
_symmetry.space_group_name_H-M   'P 1'
#
loop_
_entity.id
_entity.type
_entity.pdbx_description
1 polymer ?
#
loop_
_entity_poly.entity_id
_entity_poly.type
_entity_poly.pdbx_seq_one_letter_code
_entity_poly.pdbx_strand_id
1 'polypeptide(L)'
;MSIMNVQWEPRPFGTDEIEPDAAEGYRTLASSLRRQGEVRCCIRACRTWLPCRTRKNPSQFCPYHGISISTSPTYVYKDWKRNFLLRHDLIAAVKEHKVESWRLGSESSEDALSWNMFVGLAHLGLLGEAFDLLTGCKPKEEPQLFLWGVEVWPTYRPGAWSRLVGARAEFERGVRIPTEPDIMLRVAGQALVLAEAKFGSLNGTLAKKPNQSIPDFLNQYRSLPGQIDPLDREVIMGMPRDKVLEQLCRNVIFSNYMAEGKEEAFVVNLVRGIAEIDVKDRMDLHLPAENRDRFRRVAWEDLGRLPLLQCVEAAPLRHYLKTKTLKLQTAFRTAY
;
A
#
# COMPACT_ATOMS: atom_id res chain seq x y z
N MET A 1 -2.48 -17.17 22.97
CA MET A 1 -3.56 -17.01 21.98
C MET A 1 -3.57 -18.24 21.11
N SER A 2 -4.72 -18.91 20.93
CA SER A 2 -4.83 -20.01 19.97
C SER A 2 -4.73 -19.41 18.57
N ILE A 3 -3.70 -19.78 17.81
CA ILE A 3 -3.61 -19.40 16.40
C ILE A 3 -4.84 -20.01 15.73
N MET A 4 -5.72 -19.18 15.17
CA MET A 4 -6.86 -19.68 14.39
C MET A 4 -6.30 -20.41 13.17
N ASN A 5 -6.90 -21.53 12.76
CA ASN A 5 -6.53 -22.19 11.51
C ASN A 5 -6.72 -21.20 10.35
N VAL A 6 -5.61 -20.66 9.85
CA VAL A 6 -5.62 -19.68 8.77
C VAL A 6 -5.82 -20.43 7.46
N GLN A 7 -6.96 -20.20 6.82
CA GLN A 7 -7.23 -20.71 5.47
C GLN A 7 -6.57 -19.78 4.44
N TRP A 8 -5.46 -20.24 3.87
CA TRP A 8 -4.76 -19.54 2.80
C TRP A 8 -5.34 -19.91 1.44
N GLU A 9 -5.54 -18.89 0.60
CA GLU A 9 -6.06 -19.00 -0.76
C GLU A 9 -4.93 -19.31 -1.78
N PRO A 10 -5.28 -19.73 -3.02
CA PRO A 10 -4.29 -19.91 -4.08
C PRO A 10 -3.43 -18.66 -4.26
N ARG A 11 -2.11 -18.87 -4.23
CA ARG A 11 -1.16 -17.77 -4.20
C ARG A 11 -1.12 -17.02 -5.53
N PRO A 12 -0.84 -15.70 -5.49
CA PRO A 12 -0.41 -14.96 -6.67
C PRO A 12 0.84 -15.61 -7.28
N PHE A 13 0.97 -15.57 -8.60
CA PHE A 13 2.17 -16.06 -9.29
C PHE A 13 3.43 -15.35 -8.78
N GLY A 14 4.39 -16.13 -8.33
CA GLY A 14 5.68 -15.67 -7.83
C GLY A 14 6.82 -15.79 -8.85
N THR A 15 8.01 -15.31 -8.47
CA THR A 15 9.24 -15.48 -9.26
C THR A 15 9.65 -16.94 -9.47
N ASP A 16 9.18 -17.85 -8.63
CA ASP A 16 9.33 -19.31 -8.76
C ASP A 16 8.48 -19.90 -9.89
N GLU A 17 7.41 -19.21 -10.30
CA GLU A 17 6.51 -19.62 -11.39
C GLU A 17 6.73 -18.84 -12.69
N ILE A 18 7.36 -17.66 -12.63
CA ILE A 18 7.60 -16.77 -13.78
C ILE A 18 8.91 -17.13 -14.49
N GLU A 19 8.91 -16.99 -15.83
CA GLU A 19 10.12 -17.14 -16.67
C GLU A 19 11.21 -16.18 -16.17
N PRO A 20 12.44 -16.65 -15.87
CA PRO A 20 13.49 -15.84 -15.24
C PRO A 20 13.86 -14.56 -16.00
N ASP A 21 13.73 -14.59 -17.33
CA ASP A 21 14.06 -13.48 -18.25
C ASP A 21 12.82 -12.68 -18.68
N ALA A 22 11.64 -12.92 -18.10
CA ALA A 22 10.37 -12.32 -18.52
C ALA A 22 10.41 -10.80 -18.63
N ALA A 23 11.00 -10.15 -17.63
CA ALA A 23 11.07 -8.69 -17.57
C ALA A 23 11.85 -8.07 -18.73
N GLU A 24 12.93 -8.73 -19.17
CA GLU A 24 13.77 -8.26 -20.28
C GLU A 24 13.20 -8.72 -21.62
N GLY A 25 12.75 -9.98 -21.70
CA GLY A 25 12.20 -10.55 -22.91
C GLY A 25 11.00 -9.77 -23.44
N TYR A 26 10.14 -9.17 -22.59
CA TYR A 26 9.06 -8.33 -23.10
C TYR A 26 9.49 -6.94 -23.58
N ARG A 27 10.68 -6.45 -23.23
CA ARG A 27 11.18 -5.15 -23.69
C ARG A 27 11.75 -5.25 -25.10
N THR A 28 12.40 -6.37 -25.42
CA THR A 28 13.08 -6.59 -26.70
C THR A 28 12.23 -7.39 -27.68
N LEU A 29 12.10 -6.92 -28.93
CA LEU A 29 11.37 -7.63 -29.99
C LEU A 29 12.07 -8.91 -30.48
N ALA A 30 13.35 -9.10 -30.14
CA ALA A 30 14.14 -10.26 -30.55
C ALA A 30 14.12 -11.42 -29.52
N SER A 31 13.18 -11.41 -28.57
CA SER A 31 13.11 -12.42 -27.52
C SER A 31 12.18 -13.59 -27.87
N SER A 32 12.35 -14.71 -27.19
CA SER A 32 11.42 -15.85 -27.22
C SER A 32 10.05 -15.54 -26.56
N LEU A 33 9.89 -14.35 -25.98
CA LEU A 33 8.72 -13.92 -25.23
C LEU A 33 7.88 -12.87 -25.96
N ARG A 34 8.39 -12.28 -27.04
CA ARG A 34 7.71 -11.20 -27.75
C ARG A 34 7.93 -11.31 -29.25
N ARG A 35 6.84 -11.12 -30.00
CA ARG A 35 6.87 -10.94 -31.46
C ARG A 35 5.96 -9.78 -31.85
N GLN A 36 5.87 -9.46 -33.14
CA GLN A 36 5.09 -8.32 -33.59
C GLN A 36 3.61 -8.48 -33.19
N GLY A 37 3.11 -7.56 -32.35
CA GLY A 37 1.72 -7.54 -31.89
C GLY A 37 1.35 -8.57 -30.82
N GLU A 38 2.26 -9.46 -30.41
CA GLU A 38 1.96 -10.56 -29.48
C GLU A 38 3.08 -10.78 -28.44
N VAL A 39 2.68 -11.33 -27.30
CA VAL A 39 3.54 -11.74 -26.19
C VAL A 39 3.23 -13.17 -25.78
N ARG A 40 4.25 -13.96 -25.46
CA ARG A 40 4.09 -15.29 -24.83
C ARG A 40 3.67 -15.10 -23.38
N CYS A 41 2.89 -16.02 -22.81
CA CYS A 41 2.61 -16.03 -21.37
C CYS A 41 3.90 -16.09 -20.53
N CYS A 42 3.99 -15.34 -19.43
CA CYS A 42 5.20 -15.24 -18.59
C CYS A 42 5.37 -16.39 -17.60
N ILE A 43 4.41 -17.31 -17.53
CA ILE A 43 4.49 -18.47 -16.64
C ILE A 43 5.39 -19.52 -17.29
N ARG A 44 6.31 -20.09 -16.51
CA ARG A 44 7.30 -21.08 -16.97
C ARG A 44 6.64 -22.20 -17.76
N ALA A 45 7.28 -22.57 -18.86
CA ALA A 45 6.82 -23.60 -19.80
C ALA A 45 5.47 -23.33 -20.50
N CYS A 46 4.81 -22.18 -20.25
CA CYS A 46 3.61 -21.82 -20.98
C CYS A 46 3.97 -21.40 -22.42
N ARG A 47 3.34 -22.05 -23.41
CA ARG A 47 3.58 -21.78 -24.84
C ARG A 47 2.52 -20.89 -25.49
N THR A 48 1.54 -20.41 -24.71
CA THR A 48 0.45 -19.57 -25.24
C THR A 48 0.97 -18.20 -25.67
N TRP A 49 0.68 -17.82 -26.91
CA TRP A 49 0.84 -16.47 -27.42
C TRP A 49 -0.48 -15.70 -27.29
N LEU A 50 -0.38 -14.44 -26.87
CA LEU A 50 -1.50 -13.55 -26.65
C LEU A 50 -1.23 -12.23 -27.38
N PRO A 51 -2.25 -11.56 -27.93
CA PRO A 51 -2.12 -10.18 -28.35
C PRO A 51 -1.60 -9.30 -27.22
N CYS A 52 -0.70 -8.38 -27.54
CA CYS A 52 -0.20 -7.41 -26.58
C CYS A 52 -1.36 -6.62 -25.97
N ARG A 53 -1.47 -6.61 -24.63
CA ARG A 53 -2.43 -5.75 -23.95
C ARG A 53 -2.05 -4.29 -24.21
N THR A 54 -2.97 -3.54 -24.82
CA THR A 54 -2.84 -2.09 -25.01
C THR A 54 -4.09 -1.40 -24.46
N ARG A 55 -4.06 -0.06 -24.35
CA ARG A 55 -5.28 0.69 -23.98
C ARG A 55 -6.42 0.52 -24.99
N LYS A 56 -6.12 0.17 -26.25
CA LYS A 56 -7.09 0.06 -27.35
C LYS A 56 -7.59 -1.36 -27.59
N ASN A 57 -6.91 -2.38 -27.06
CA ASN A 57 -7.26 -3.77 -27.27
C ASN A 57 -7.63 -4.41 -25.92
N PRO A 58 -8.89 -4.82 -25.71
CA PRO A 58 -9.29 -5.45 -24.45
C PRO A 58 -8.43 -6.68 -24.17
N SER A 59 -8.16 -6.89 -22.89
CA SER A 59 -7.27 -7.95 -22.39
C SER A 59 -7.71 -9.33 -22.89
N GLN A 60 -6.93 -9.95 -23.77
CA GLN A 60 -6.97 -11.40 -23.94
C GLN A 60 -6.16 -12.04 -22.82
N PHE A 61 -6.74 -13.08 -22.21
CA PHE A 61 -6.15 -13.78 -21.08
C PHE A 61 -5.63 -15.14 -21.53
N CYS A 62 -4.49 -15.56 -20.99
CA CYS A 62 -4.03 -16.93 -21.12
C CYS A 62 -5.13 -17.89 -20.62
N PRO A 63 -5.57 -18.88 -21.42
CA PRO A 63 -6.64 -19.79 -21.01
C PRO A 63 -6.24 -20.70 -19.85
N TYR A 64 -4.93 -20.93 -19.68
CA TYR A 64 -4.38 -21.78 -18.62
C TYR A 64 -4.13 -21.02 -17.30
N HIS A 65 -3.63 -19.79 -17.40
CA HIS A 65 -3.17 -19.03 -16.22
C HIS A 65 -4.08 -17.86 -15.86
N GLY A 66 -5.02 -17.49 -16.72
CA GLY A 66 -5.96 -16.41 -16.48
C GLY A 66 -5.28 -15.05 -16.30
N ILE A 67 -4.16 -14.79 -16.98
CA ILE A 67 -3.45 -13.50 -16.93
C ILE A 67 -3.35 -12.86 -18.32
N SER A 68 -3.38 -11.53 -18.34
CA SER A 68 -3.14 -10.73 -19.54
C SER A 68 -1.89 -9.87 -19.36
N ILE A 69 -1.02 -9.84 -20.36
CA ILE A 69 0.36 -9.33 -20.27
C ILE A 69 0.54 -8.09 -21.13
N SER A 70 1.30 -7.14 -20.61
CA SER A 70 1.68 -5.89 -21.25
C SER A 70 3.15 -5.92 -21.68
N THR A 71 3.52 -5.10 -22.67
CA THR A 71 4.93 -4.90 -23.08
C THR A 71 5.72 -4.05 -22.08
N SER A 72 5.05 -3.21 -21.28
CA SER A 72 5.60 -2.77 -20.01
C SER A 72 5.46 -3.95 -19.04
N PRO A 73 6.55 -4.64 -18.66
CA PRO A 73 6.54 -6.01 -18.16
C PRO A 73 5.72 -6.10 -16.89
N THR A 74 4.48 -6.56 -17.00
CA THR A 74 3.54 -6.77 -15.90
C THR A 74 2.36 -7.56 -16.43
N TYR A 75 1.56 -8.13 -15.54
CA TYR A 75 0.31 -8.79 -15.90
C TYR A 75 -0.84 -8.35 -14.99
N VAL A 76 -2.06 -8.61 -15.45
CA VAL A 76 -3.28 -8.51 -14.63
C VAL A 76 -3.99 -9.86 -14.64
N TYR A 77 -4.54 -10.25 -13.51
CA TYR A 77 -5.39 -11.43 -13.40
C TYR A 77 -6.78 -11.18 -14.00
N LYS A 78 -7.35 -12.21 -14.62
CA LYS A 78 -8.75 -12.28 -15.05
C LYS A 78 -9.66 -12.28 -13.82
N ASP A 79 -9.33 -13.13 -12.84
CA ASP A 79 -9.91 -13.09 -11.52
C ASP A 79 -8.97 -12.32 -10.58
N TRP A 80 -9.34 -11.08 -10.27
CA TRP A 80 -8.54 -10.19 -9.42
C TRP A 80 -8.34 -10.76 -8.00
N LYS A 81 -9.25 -11.63 -7.52
CA LYS A 81 -9.15 -12.24 -6.18
C LYS A 81 -7.91 -13.11 -6.04
N ARG A 82 -7.39 -13.66 -7.14
CA ARG A 82 -6.13 -14.41 -7.17
C ARG A 82 -4.93 -13.60 -6.66
N ASN A 83 -5.02 -12.27 -6.62
CA ASN A 83 -3.97 -11.44 -6.05
C ASN A 83 -3.96 -11.40 -4.51
N PHE A 84 -4.96 -12.00 -3.86
CA PHE A 84 -5.19 -11.95 -2.42
C PHE A 84 -5.04 -13.33 -1.80
N LEU A 85 -4.24 -13.44 -0.74
CA LEU A 85 -3.93 -14.70 -0.04
C LEU A 85 -5.00 -15.13 0.95
N LEU A 86 -5.85 -14.21 1.38
CA LEU A 86 -6.71 -14.37 2.55
C LEU A 86 -8.03 -13.65 2.33
N ARG A 87 -9.10 -14.20 2.91
CA ARG A 87 -10.39 -13.53 3.10
C ARG A 87 -10.98 -12.97 1.81
N HIS A 88 -11.12 -13.84 0.79
CA HIS A 88 -11.78 -13.50 -0.48
C HIS A 88 -13.22 -12.99 -0.32
N ASP A 89 -13.89 -13.42 0.76
CA ASP A 89 -15.19 -12.92 1.21
C ASP A 89 -15.10 -11.45 1.61
N LEU A 90 -14.15 -11.11 2.48
CA LEU A 90 -14.01 -9.79 3.08
C LEU A 90 -13.51 -8.77 2.06
N ILE A 91 -12.51 -9.12 1.24
CA ILE A 91 -12.00 -8.21 0.21
C ILE A 91 -13.09 -7.87 -0.81
N ALA A 92 -14.00 -8.80 -1.12
CA ALA A 92 -15.11 -8.52 -2.02
C ALA A 92 -16.04 -7.43 -1.45
N ALA A 93 -16.32 -7.48 -0.15
CA ALA A 93 -17.11 -6.46 0.54
C ALA A 93 -16.36 -5.12 0.68
N VAL A 94 -15.09 -5.16 1.08
CA VAL A 94 -14.26 -3.95 1.28
C VAL A 94 -13.98 -3.23 -0.05
N LYS A 95 -13.83 -3.98 -1.15
CA LYS A 95 -13.59 -3.45 -2.50
C LYS A 95 -14.64 -2.42 -2.93
N GLU A 96 -15.88 -2.52 -2.45
CA GLU A 96 -16.95 -1.56 -2.79
C GLU A 96 -16.67 -0.15 -2.27
N HIS A 97 -15.82 -0.01 -1.25
CA HIS A 97 -15.43 1.27 -0.67
C HIS A 97 -14.13 1.84 -1.28
N LYS A 98 -13.41 1.05 -2.08
CA LYS A 98 -12.11 1.43 -2.67
C LYS A 98 -12.29 2.22 -3.96
N VAL A 99 -11.76 3.45 -3.99
CA VAL A 99 -11.93 4.35 -5.15
C VAL A 99 -11.32 3.79 -6.44
N GLU A 100 -10.13 3.18 -6.39
CA GLU A 100 -9.41 2.66 -7.56
C GLU A 100 -9.41 1.13 -7.67
N SER A 101 -10.56 0.49 -7.41
CA SER A 101 -10.68 -0.98 -7.34
C SER A 101 -10.34 -1.76 -8.62
N TRP A 102 -10.19 -1.10 -9.76
CA TRP A 102 -9.80 -1.73 -11.03
C TRP A 102 -8.33 -2.18 -11.07
N ARG A 103 -7.48 -1.70 -10.15
CA ARG A 103 -6.05 -2.04 -10.08
C ARG A 103 -5.74 -3.26 -9.20
N LEU A 104 -6.72 -3.78 -8.47
CA LEU A 104 -6.53 -4.86 -7.49
C LEU A 104 -5.98 -6.15 -8.10
N GLY A 105 -6.32 -6.43 -9.36
CA GLY A 105 -5.82 -7.60 -10.09
C GLY A 105 -4.42 -7.42 -10.72
N SER A 106 -3.77 -6.27 -10.55
CA SER A 106 -2.44 -6.02 -11.11
C SER A 106 -1.35 -6.74 -10.32
N GLU A 107 -0.39 -7.35 -11.01
CA GLU A 107 0.82 -7.90 -10.39
C GLU A 107 1.50 -6.87 -9.48
N SER A 108 1.55 -5.62 -9.91
CA SER A 108 2.14 -4.52 -9.13
C SER A 108 1.17 -3.85 -8.15
N SER A 109 0.06 -4.49 -7.78
CA SER A 109 -0.95 -3.89 -6.90
C SER A 109 -0.39 -3.71 -5.49
N GLU A 110 -0.26 -2.45 -5.10
CA GLU A 110 0.08 -2.00 -3.75
C GLU A 110 -1.02 -2.37 -2.76
N ASP A 111 -2.27 -2.17 -3.15
CA ASP A 111 -3.46 -2.57 -2.39
C ASP A 111 -3.47 -4.06 -2.04
N ALA A 112 -3.14 -4.94 -3.00
CA ALA A 112 -3.04 -6.37 -2.74
C ALA A 112 -1.88 -6.73 -1.80
N LEU A 113 -0.75 -6.02 -1.91
CA LEU A 113 0.37 -6.18 -0.97
C LEU A 113 -0.02 -5.76 0.44
N SER A 114 -0.62 -4.58 0.60
CA SER A 114 -1.11 -4.06 1.89
C SER A 114 -2.11 -5.03 2.52
N TRP A 115 -3.07 -5.54 1.75
CA TRP A 115 -4.02 -6.54 2.23
C TRP A 115 -3.32 -7.82 2.70
N ASN A 116 -2.54 -8.44 1.82
CA ASN A 116 -1.89 -9.73 2.12
C ASN A 116 -1.00 -9.65 3.35
N MET A 117 -0.28 -8.53 3.51
CA MET A 117 0.55 -8.29 4.67
C MET A 117 -0.27 -8.07 5.93
N PHE A 118 -1.13 -7.06 5.98
CA PHE A 118 -1.77 -6.66 7.24
C PHE A 118 -2.90 -7.60 7.67
N VAL A 119 -3.68 -8.14 6.74
CA VAL A 119 -4.67 -9.18 7.07
C VAL A 119 -3.97 -10.47 7.47
N GLY A 120 -2.85 -10.81 6.83
CA GLY A 120 -2.02 -11.94 7.24
C GLY A 120 -1.46 -11.79 8.65
N LEU A 121 -0.91 -10.62 8.97
CA LEU A 121 -0.42 -10.31 10.33
C LEU A 121 -1.57 -10.35 11.35
N ALA A 122 -2.75 -9.83 11.02
CA ALA A 122 -3.93 -9.90 11.89
C ALA A 122 -4.34 -11.33 12.22
N HIS A 123 -4.42 -12.19 11.20
CA HIS A 123 -4.76 -13.61 11.39
C HIS A 123 -3.71 -14.39 12.19
N LEU A 124 -2.45 -13.94 12.16
CA LEU A 124 -1.35 -14.52 12.93
C LEU A 124 -1.22 -13.91 14.35
N GLY A 125 -2.03 -12.89 14.70
CA GLY A 125 -1.90 -12.17 15.98
C GLY A 125 -0.63 -11.32 16.08
N LEU A 126 -0.16 -10.80 14.95
CA LEU A 126 1.11 -10.07 14.80
C LEU A 126 0.92 -8.58 14.48
N LEU A 127 -0.31 -8.04 14.55
CA LEU A 127 -0.49 -6.60 14.36
C LEU A 127 0.22 -5.83 15.46
N GLY A 128 0.32 -6.38 16.67
CA GLY A 128 1.03 -5.73 17.74
C GLY A 128 2.54 -5.52 17.45
N GLU A 129 3.19 -6.51 16.83
CA GLU A 129 4.60 -6.37 16.42
C GLU A 129 4.76 -5.38 15.26
N ALA A 130 3.82 -5.40 14.31
CA ALA A 130 3.80 -4.41 13.24
C ALA A 130 3.62 -3.00 13.81
N PHE A 131 2.71 -2.82 14.76
CA PHE A 131 2.49 -1.54 15.43
C PHE A 131 3.74 -1.04 16.15
N ASP A 132 4.44 -1.91 16.89
CA ASP A 132 5.70 -1.56 17.56
C ASP A 132 6.78 -1.16 16.53
N LEU A 133 6.93 -1.91 15.43
CA LEU A 133 7.84 -1.52 14.35
C LEU A 133 7.48 -0.14 13.76
N LEU A 134 6.19 0.09 13.52
CA LEU A 134 5.68 1.29 12.87
C LEU A 134 5.72 2.54 13.76
N THR A 135 5.74 2.40 15.09
CA THR A 135 5.64 3.53 16.04
C THR A 135 6.84 3.63 16.99
N GLY A 136 7.53 2.51 17.26
CA GLY A 136 8.54 2.37 18.32
C GLY A 136 7.94 2.14 19.70
N CYS A 137 6.62 1.93 19.77
CA CYS A 137 5.88 1.80 21.02
C CYS A 137 5.18 0.45 21.08
N LYS A 138 5.38 -0.28 22.18
CA LYS A 138 4.62 -1.50 22.43
C LYS A 138 3.13 -1.19 22.60
N PRO A 139 2.24 -1.90 21.89
CA PRO A 139 0.81 -1.67 22.00
C PRO A 139 0.28 -2.20 23.34
N LYS A 140 -0.68 -1.47 23.94
CA LYS A 140 -1.37 -1.87 25.19
C LYS A 140 -2.38 -3.00 24.98
N GLU A 141 -2.88 -3.14 23.77
CA GLU A 141 -3.87 -4.14 23.33
C GLU A 141 -3.64 -4.46 21.84
N GLU A 142 -4.28 -5.49 21.32
CA GLU A 142 -4.15 -5.83 19.90
C GLU A 142 -4.70 -4.69 19.02
N PRO A 143 -3.93 -4.17 18.04
CA PRO A 143 -4.39 -3.08 17.20
C PRO A 143 -5.62 -3.44 16.36
N GLN A 144 -6.54 -2.48 16.22
CA GLN A 144 -7.54 -2.50 15.16
C GLN A 144 -6.85 -2.24 13.82
N LEU A 145 -7.27 -2.96 12.78
CA LEU A 145 -6.79 -2.76 11.40
C LEU A 145 -7.92 -2.16 10.57
N PHE A 146 -7.59 -1.10 9.86
CA PHE A 146 -8.42 -0.56 8.80
C PHE A 146 -7.64 -0.55 7.49
N LEU A 147 -8.31 -0.93 6.41
CA LEU A 147 -7.76 -0.84 5.06
C LEU A 147 -8.70 0.02 4.23
N TRP A 148 -8.15 1.02 3.55
CA TRP A 148 -8.90 1.96 2.71
C TRP A 148 -10.05 2.66 3.43
N GLY A 149 -9.90 2.90 4.73
CA GLY A 149 -10.92 3.55 5.55
C GLY A 149 -11.97 2.64 6.17
N VAL A 150 -11.89 1.32 5.99
CA VAL A 150 -12.87 0.34 6.50
C VAL A 150 -12.24 -0.53 7.58
N GLU A 151 -12.92 -0.74 8.71
CA GLU A 151 -12.44 -1.61 9.79
C GLU A 151 -12.55 -3.07 9.35
N VAL A 152 -11.41 -3.75 9.26
CA VAL A 152 -11.32 -5.16 8.81
C VAL A 152 -10.94 -6.11 9.95
N TRP A 153 -10.41 -5.58 11.07
CA TRP A 153 -10.02 -6.33 12.27
C TRP A 153 -10.20 -5.49 13.53
N PRO A 154 -10.62 -6.07 14.68
CA PRO A 154 -10.86 -7.50 14.95
C PRO A 154 -12.18 -8.03 14.38
N THR A 155 -13.14 -7.14 14.15
CA THR A 155 -14.43 -7.47 13.57
C THR A 155 -14.65 -6.57 12.37
N TYR A 156 -14.95 -7.17 11.21
CA TYR A 156 -15.33 -6.38 10.05
C TYR A 156 -16.55 -5.52 10.36
N ARG A 157 -16.43 -4.21 10.09
CA ARG A 157 -17.56 -3.28 10.13
C ARG A 157 -17.75 -2.67 8.74
N PRO A 158 -18.90 -2.90 8.08
CA PRO A 158 -19.15 -2.29 6.78
C PRO A 158 -19.23 -0.77 6.89
N GLY A 159 -18.80 -0.08 5.83
CA GLY A 159 -18.78 1.37 5.77
C GLY A 159 -17.44 2.01 6.12
N ALA A 160 -17.27 3.25 5.68
CA ALA A 160 -16.09 4.04 6.03
C ALA A 160 -16.14 4.43 7.52
N TRP A 161 -14.98 4.39 8.16
CA TRP A 161 -14.83 4.79 9.56
C TRP A 161 -15.28 6.24 9.76
N SER A 162 -16.13 6.47 10.75
CA SER A 162 -16.78 7.77 10.98
C SER A 162 -15.79 8.92 11.15
N ARG A 163 -14.62 8.68 11.78
CA ARG A 163 -13.58 9.71 11.93
C ARG A 163 -12.98 10.13 10.59
N LEU A 164 -12.76 9.17 9.68
CA LEU A 164 -12.29 9.47 8.32
C LEU A 164 -13.35 10.22 7.52
N VAL A 165 -14.63 9.86 7.68
CA VAL A 165 -15.74 10.61 7.08
C VAL A 165 -15.76 12.05 7.58
N GLY A 166 -15.56 12.27 8.89
CA GLY A 166 -15.44 13.60 9.50
C GLY A 166 -14.28 14.41 8.94
N ALA A 167 -13.08 13.83 8.88
CA ALA A 167 -11.90 14.48 8.31
C ALA A 167 -12.11 14.89 6.84
N ARG A 168 -12.71 14.01 6.02
CA ARG A 168 -13.05 14.32 4.62
C ARG A 168 -14.08 15.45 4.52
N ALA A 169 -15.09 15.44 5.39
CA ALA A 169 -16.10 16.51 5.43
C ALA A 169 -15.52 17.86 5.86
N GLU A 170 -14.43 17.85 6.63
CA GLU A 170 -13.73 19.05 7.09
C GLU A 170 -12.77 19.62 6.03
N PHE A 171 -11.93 18.77 5.44
CA PHE A 171 -10.81 19.20 4.60
C PHE A 171 -11.03 19.02 3.09
N GLU A 172 -11.99 18.19 2.69
CA GLU A 172 -12.07 17.70 1.30
C GLU A 172 -13.45 17.90 0.67
N ARG A 173 -14.19 18.93 1.10
CA ARG A 173 -15.44 19.33 0.44
C ARG A 173 -15.17 19.66 -1.03
N GLY A 174 -15.86 18.97 -1.93
CA GLY A 174 -15.73 19.16 -3.37
C GLY A 174 -14.49 18.51 -4.01
N VAL A 175 -13.70 17.74 -3.25
CA VAL A 175 -12.59 16.97 -3.82
C VAL A 175 -13.14 15.75 -4.54
N ARG A 176 -12.77 15.58 -5.82
CA ARG A 176 -13.26 14.48 -6.67
C ARG A 176 -12.83 13.10 -6.17
N ILE A 177 -11.61 12.98 -5.64
CA ILE A 177 -11.05 11.74 -5.10
C ILE A 177 -10.60 12.04 -3.66
N PRO A 178 -11.40 11.67 -2.65
CA PRO A 178 -11.07 11.96 -1.26
C PRO A 178 -9.86 11.13 -0.80
N THR A 179 -9.18 11.60 0.26
CA THR A 179 -8.09 10.89 0.93
C THR A 179 -8.58 9.53 1.38
N GLU A 180 -7.86 8.49 1.00
CA GLU A 180 -8.12 7.12 1.39
C GLU A 180 -6.79 6.52 1.85
N PRO A 181 -6.50 6.50 3.15
CA PRO A 181 -5.26 5.93 3.65
C PRO A 181 -5.21 4.44 3.32
N ASP A 182 -4.06 3.95 2.85
CA ASP A 182 -3.93 2.55 2.45
C ASP A 182 -4.14 1.62 3.66
N ILE A 183 -3.49 1.95 4.78
CA ILE A 183 -3.51 1.19 6.02
C ILE A 183 -3.69 2.14 7.21
N MET A 184 -4.52 1.75 8.17
CA MET A 184 -4.54 2.35 9.50
C MET A 184 -4.44 1.29 10.58
N LEU A 185 -3.61 1.56 11.59
CA LEU A 185 -3.61 0.81 12.85
C LEU A 185 -4.04 1.72 13.98
N ARG A 186 -4.88 1.21 14.87
CA ARG A 186 -5.33 1.96 16.03
C ARG A 186 -5.24 1.12 17.29
N VAL A 187 -4.66 1.71 18.32
CA VAL A 187 -4.76 1.24 19.71
C VAL A 187 -5.43 2.35 20.51
N ALA A 188 -6.63 2.08 21.03
CA ALA A 188 -7.49 3.13 21.55
C ALA A 188 -6.85 3.82 22.76
N GLY A 189 -6.82 5.16 22.75
CA GLY A 189 -6.18 5.94 23.83
C GLY A 189 -4.66 5.77 23.91
N GLN A 190 -4.03 5.23 22.86
CA GLN A 190 -2.58 5.14 22.73
C GLN A 190 -2.09 5.77 21.43
N ALA A 191 -2.48 5.24 20.25
CA ALA A 191 -2.03 5.82 18.99
C ALA A 191 -2.94 5.48 17.81
N LEU A 192 -2.91 6.36 16.82
CA LEU A 192 -3.48 6.16 15.49
C LEU A 192 -2.36 6.30 14.45
N VAL A 193 -2.14 5.24 13.68
CA VAL A 193 -1.14 5.19 12.61
C VAL A 193 -1.83 5.28 11.26
N LEU A 194 -1.42 6.23 10.43
CA LEU A 194 -1.74 6.27 9.00
C LEU A 194 -0.52 5.84 8.20
N ALA A 195 -0.60 4.70 7.51
CA ALA A 195 0.46 4.22 6.65
C ALA A 195 0.09 4.45 5.17
N GLU A 196 0.92 5.25 4.49
CA GLU A 196 0.92 5.39 3.04
C GLU A 196 1.83 4.31 2.45
N ALA A 197 1.25 3.39 1.70
CA ALA A 197 1.97 2.32 1.06
C ALA A 197 2.63 2.82 -0.24
N LYS A 198 3.85 2.37 -0.53
CA LYS A 198 4.48 2.52 -1.85
C LYS A 198 5.14 1.22 -2.26
N PHE A 199 4.71 0.65 -3.38
CA PHE A 199 5.26 -0.59 -3.92
C PHE A 199 6.01 -0.38 -5.23
N GLY A 200 5.29 0.02 -6.28
CA GLY A 200 5.85 0.31 -7.60
C GLY A 200 5.94 1.79 -7.94
N SER A 201 5.31 2.63 -7.13
CA SER A 201 5.20 4.08 -7.34
C SER A 201 6.03 4.85 -6.32
N LEU A 202 6.34 6.11 -6.63
CA LEU A 202 6.96 7.06 -5.71
C LEU A 202 5.89 7.97 -5.10
N ASN A 203 6.22 8.61 -3.99
CA ASN A 203 5.34 9.58 -3.36
C ASN A 203 4.98 10.72 -4.32
N GLY A 204 3.74 11.18 -4.19
CA GLY A 204 3.24 12.34 -4.92
C GLY A 204 3.87 13.62 -4.37
N THR A 205 4.10 14.59 -5.25
CA THR A 205 4.44 15.96 -4.86
C THR A 205 3.38 16.90 -5.42
N LEU A 206 3.25 18.09 -4.84
CA LEU A 206 2.26 19.06 -5.27
C LEU A 206 2.45 19.50 -6.74
N ALA A 207 3.65 19.36 -7.30
CA ALA A 207 3.91 19.59 -8.73
C ALA A 207 3.06 18.71 -9.67
N LYS A 208 2.56 17.56 -9.21
CA LYS A 208 1.65 16.69 -9.99
C LYS A 208 0.21 17.21 -10.04
N LYS A 209 -0.11 18.30 -9.32
CA LYS A 209 -1.44 18.95 -9.25
C LYS A 209 -1.35 20.36 -9.83
N PRO A 210 -1.29 20.54 -11.17
CA PRO A 210 -0.89 21.80 -11.80
C PRO A 210 -1.66 23.02 -11.29
N ASN A 211 -2.96 22.86 -11.00
CA ASN A 211 -3.87 23.92 -10.58
C ASN A 211 -3.92 24.19 -9.07
N GLN A 212 -3.12 23.50 -8.24
CA GLN A 212 -3.11 23.71 -6.79
C GLN A 212 -1.83 24.41 -6.35
N SER A 213 -1.97 25.61 -5.79
CA SER A 213 -0.85 26.35 -5.18
C SER A 213 -0.55 25.83 -3.76
N ILE A 214 0.63 26.14 -3.23
CA ILE A 214 0.98 25.81 -1.82
C ILE A 214 0.04 26.52 -0.84
N PRO A 215 -0.28 27.83 -0.99
CA PRO A 215 -1.27 28.50 -0.15
C PRO A 215 -2.63 27.81 -0.16
N ASP A 216 -3.15 27.43 -1.35
CA ASP A 216 -4.45 26.74 -1.45
C ASP A 216 -4.41 25.38 -0.77
N PHE A 217 -3.32 24.64 -0.96
CA PHE A 217 -3.10 23.35 -0.30
C PHE A 217 -3.10 23.49 1.23
N LEU A 218 -2.32 24.43 1.79
CA LEU A 218 -2.25 24.63 3.23
C LEU A 218 -3.56 25.19 3.80
N ASN A 219 -4.27 26.05 3.07
CA ASN A 219 -5.58 26.55 3.49
C ASN A 219 -6.65 25.44 3.51
N GLN A 220 -6.60 24.53 2.53
CA GLN A 220 -7.47 23.36 2.50
C GLN A 220 -7.19 22.43 3.68
N TYR A 221 -5.92 22.09 3.92
CA TYR A 221 -5.47 21.25 5.03
C TYR A 221 -4.97 22.11 6.21
N ARG A 222 -5.89 22.90 6.76
CA ARG A 222 -5.61 23.81 7.89
C ARG A 222 -5.61 23.08 9.24
N SER A 223 -4.82 23.56 10.20
CA SER A 223 -5.01 23.16 11.60
C SER A 223 -6.33 23.74 12.13
N LEU A 224 -6.97 23.02 13.05
CA LEU A 224 -8.18 23.49 13.70
C LEU A 224 -7.86 24.51 14.81
N PRO A 225 -8.78 25.45 15.09
CA PRO A 225 -8.62 26.38 16.20
C PRO A 225 -8.33 25.66 17.53
N GLY A 226 -7.28 26.10 18.23
CA GLY A 226 -6.88 25.52 19.52
C GLY A 226 -6.03 24.24 19.42
N GLN A 227 -5.71 23.75 18.22
CA GLN A 227 -4.78 22.65 18.01
C GLN A 227 -3.40 23.16 17.57
N ILE A 228 -2.35 22.51 18.05
CA ILE A 228 -0.99 22.71 17.54
C ILE A 228 -0.98 22.23 16.10
N ASP A 229 -0.46 23.06 15.19
CA ASP A 229 -0.35 22.68 13.78
C ASP A 229 0.69 21.56 13.64
N PRO A 230 0.33 20.40 13.06
CA PRO A 230 1.28 19.33 12.91
C PRO A 230 2.27 19.55 11.75
N LEU A 231 2.09 20.60 10.93
CA LEU A 231 2.96 20.96 9.81
C LEU A 231 3.71 22.28 10.07
N ASP A 232 4.94 22.35 9.58
CA ASP A 232 5.72 23.59 9.55
C ASP A 232 5.29 24.44 8.34
N ARG A 233 4.25 25.25 8.54
CA ARG A 233 3.66 26.04 7.45
C ARG A 233 4.62 27.04 6.85
N GLU A 234 5.42 27.71 7.67
CA GLU A 234 6.35 28.74 7.21
C GLU A 234 7.39 28.13 6.26
N VAL A 235 7.97 27.01 6.67
CA VAL A 235 8.93 26.29 5.84
C VAL A 235 8.26 25.77 4.56
N ILE A 236 7.09 25.13 4.64
CA ILE A 236 6.39 24.60 3.45
C ILE A 236 6.02 25.73 2.47
N MET A 237 5.61 26.90 2.95
CA MET A 237 5.28 28.06 2.11
C MET A 237 6.47 28.55 1.29
N GLY A 238 7.69 28.42 1.81
CA GLY A 238 8.93 28.77 1.11
C GLY A 238 9.46 27.69 0.14
N MET A 239 8.86 26.50 0.12
CA MET A 239 9.37 25.38 -0.67
C MET A 239 8.95 25.44 -2.15
N PRO A 240 9.78 24.89 -3.07
CA PRO A 240 9.33 24.52 -4.40
C PRO A 240 8.22 23.46 -4.37
N ARG A 241 7.23 23.56 -5.26
CA ARG A 241 6.06 22.65 -5.31
C ARG A 241 6.43 21.18 -5.53
N ASP A 242 7.55 20.90 -6.19
CA ASP A 242 8.06 19.54 -6.40
C ASP A 242 8.76 18.96 -5.16
N LYS A 243 8.93 19.76 -4.10
CA LYS A 243 9.41 19.31 -2.78
C LYS A 243 8.32 19.07 -1.76
N VAL A 244 7.11 19.62 -1.97
CA VAL A 244 5.96 19.44 -1.07
C VAL A 244 5.35 18.05 -1.22
N LEU A 245 5.51 17.21 -0.20
CA LEU A 245 5.02 15.82 -0.15
C LEU A 245 3.51 15.74 0.15
N GLU A 246 2.70 16.17 -0.81
CA GLU A 246 1.24 16.37 -0.71
C GLU A 246 0.50 15.27 0.08
N GLN A 247 0.63 14.02 -0.34
CA GLN A 247 -0.11 12.90 0.28
C GLN A 247 0.33 12.62 1.73
N LEU A 248 1.62 12.75 2.03
CA LEU A 248 2.13 12.56 3.39
C LEU A 248 1.69 13.71 4.31
N CYS A 249 1.75 14.96 3.84
CA CYS A 249 1.24 16.11 4.57
C CYS A 249 -0.27 15.99 4.84
N ARG A 250 -1.05 15.48 3.87
CA ARG A 250 -2.48 15.16 4.06
C ARG A 250 -2.68 14.14 5.17
N ASN A 251 -1.93 13.05 5.15
CA ASN A 251 -2.00 12.02 6.19
C ASN A 251 -1.60 12.57 7.57
N VAL A 252 -0.66 13.52 7.66
CA VAL A 252 -0.33 14.17 8.94
C VAL A 252 -1.52 14.95 9.50
N ILE A 253 -2.18 15.76 8.68
CA ILE A 253 -3.38 16.51 9.09
C ILE A 253 -4.53 15.56 9.45
N PHE A 254 -4.74 14.51 8.63
CA PHE A 254 -5.79 13.52 8.86
C PHE A 254 -5.58 12.73 10.15
N SER A 255 -4.37 12.25 10.43
CA SER A 255 -4.10 11.50 11.68
C SER A 255 -4.29 12.40 12.89
N ASN A 256 -3.79 13.64 12.83
CA ASN A 256 -3.95 14.59 13.92
C ASN A 256 -5.41 14.92 14.20
N TYR A 257 -6.24 15.09 13.15
CA TYR A 257 -7.67 15.32 13.30
C TYR A 257 -8.42 14.10 13.85
N MET A 258 -8.06 12.90 13.39
CA MET A 258 -8.78 11.66 13.75
C MET A 258 -8.33 11.05 15.08
N ALA A 259 -7.18 11.45 15.62
CA ALA A 259 -6.72 11.02 16.93
C ALA A 259 -7.62 11.60 18.04
N GLU A 260 -7.99 10.78 19.02
CA GLU A 260 -8.83 11.20 20.15
C GLU A 260 -8.17 10.94 21.51
N GLY A 261 -8.51 11.79 22.47
CA GLY A 261 -8.10 11.63 23.87
C GLY A 261 -6.59 11.69 24.05
N LYS A 262 -5.98 10.54 24.32
CA LYS A 262 -4.52 10.38 24.52
C LYS A 262 -3.84 9.66 23.35
N GLU A 263 -4.51 9.54 22.21
CA GLU A 263 -3.92 8.95 21.01
C GLU A 263 -2.85 9.86 20.42
N GLU A 264 -1.66 9.31 20.22
CA GLU A 264 -0.62 9.93 19.41
C GLU A 264 -0.85 9.64 17.91
N ALA A 265 -0.72 10.66 17.08
CA ALA A 265 -0.88 10.56 15.64
C ALA A 265 0.47 10.21 14.99
N PHE A 266 0.53 9.08 14.28
CA PHE A 266 1.71 8.67 13.51
C PHE A 266 1.40 8.62 12.01
N VAL A 267 2.39 9.01 11.20
CA VAL A 267 2.37 8.79 9.75
C VAL A 267 3.56 7.95 9.35
N VAL A 268 3.28 6.89 8.60
CA VAL A 268 4.29 5.97 8.09
C VAL A 268 4.29 6.03 6.58
N ASN A 269 5.48 6.18 5.99
CA ASN A 269 5.70 5.88 4.59
C ASN A 269 6.27 4.46 4.47
N LEU A 270 5.43 3.51 4.06
CA LEU A 270 5.75 2.09 3.99
C LEU A 270 6.18 1.73 2.57
N VAL A 271 7.47 1.54 2.36
CA VAL A 271 8.10 1.50 1.03
C VAL A 271 8.93 0.25 0.81
N ARG A 272 9.40 0.01 -0.42
CA ARG A 272 10.48 -0.97 -0.62
C ARG A 272 11.78 -0.44 -0.02
N GLY A 273 12.62 -1.31 0.54
CA GLY A 273 13.86 -0.92 1.21
C GLY A 273 14.79 -0.06 0.35
N ILE A 274 14.78 -0.26 -0.97
CA ILE A 274 15.59 0.49 -1.94
C ILE A 274 14.93 1.77 -2.49
N ALA A 275 13.66 2.02 -2.17
CA ALA A 275 12.91 3.17 -2.68
C ALA A 275 12.83 4.26 -1.61
N GLU A 276 12.77 5.54 -2.03
CA GLU A 276 12.46 6.67 -1.13
C GLU A 276 13.37 6.68 0.12
N ILE A 277 14.67 6.45 -0.05
CA ILE A 277 15.63 6.35 1.06
C ILE A 277 15.75 7.67 1.86
N ASP A 278 15.55 8.79 1.18
CA ASP A 278 15.66 10.17 1.66
C ASP A 278 14.32 10.75 2.15
N VAL A 279 13.22 10.00 2.03
CA VAL A 279 11.87 10.55 2.28
C VAL A 279 11.67 11.02 3.71
N LYS A 280 12.36 10.40 4.68
CA LYS A 280 12.34 10.87 6.07
C LYS A 280 12.96 12.24 6.18
N ASP A 281 14.17 12.42 5.68
CA ASP A 281 14.86 13.72 5.73
C ASP A 281 14.06 14.80 5.01
N ARG A 282 13.43 14.47 3.87
CA ARG A 282 12.53 15.40 3.18
C ARG A 282 11.28 15.72 4.02
N MET A 283 10.65 14.73 4.64
CA MET A 283 9.43 14.94 5.42
C MET A 283 9.72 15.67 6.73
N ASP A 284 10.89 15.48 7.35
CA ASP A 284 11.29 16.20 8.57
C ASP A 284 11.37 17.72 8.36
N LEU A 285 11.55 18.19 7.12
CA LEU A 285 11.46 19.62 6.75
C LEU A 285 10.02 20.15 6.73
N HIS A 286 9.02 19.27 6.63
CA HIS A 286 7.60 19.63 6.62
C HIS A 286 6.99 19.65 8.04
N LEU A 287 7.77 19.24 9.04
CA LEU A 287 7.29 18.99 10.41
C LEU A 287 8.02 19.91 11.40
N PRO A 288 7.29 20.46 12.40
CA PRO A 288 7.91 21.05 13.57
C PRO A 288 8.84 20.05 14.26
N ALA A 289 9.89 20.52 14.92
CA ALA A 289 10.94 19.67 15.48
C ALA A 289 10.38 18.61 16.45
N GLU A 290 9.38 19.00 17.24
CA GLU A 290 8.66 18.18 18.22
C GLU A 290 7.75 17.10 17.60
N ASN A 291 7.52 17.12 16.28
CA ASN A 291 6.67 16.15 15.58
C ASN A 291 7.47 15.22 14.65
N ARG A 292 8.79 15.37 14.55
CA ARG A 292 9.63 14.60 13.59
C ARG A 292 9.75 13.12 13.93
N ASP A 293 9.49 12.73 15.17
CA ASP A 293 9.44 11.35 15.64
C ASP A 293 8.12 10.64 15.29
N ARG A 294 7.06 11.42 15.02
CA ARG A 294 5.74 10.92 14.57
C ARG A 294 5.70 10.51 13.11
N PHE A 295 6.70 10.89 12.32
CA PHE A 295 6.88 10.40 10.95
C PHE A 295 7.96 9.32 10.86
N ARG A 296 7.61 8.19 10.24
CA ARG A 296 8.53 7.07 10.03
C ARG A 296 8.57 6.60 8.60
N ARG A 297 9.76 6.23 8.15
CA ARG A 297 9.96 5.42 6.94
C ARG A 297 10.20 3.99 7.38
N VAL A 298 9.38 3.05 6.90
CA VAL A 298 9.53 1.62 7.18
C VAL A 298 9.57 0.86 5.86
N ALA A 299 10.40 -0.18 5.76
CA ALA A 299 10.43 -1.02 4.59
C ALA A 299 9.43 -2.19 4.70
N TRP A 300 8.82 -2.61 3.59
CA TRP A 300 8.08 -3.88 3.51
C TRP A 300 8.94 -5.06 3.97
N GLU A 301 10.23 -5.01 3.66
CA GLU A 301 11.20 -6.00 4.09
C GLU A 301 11.39 -6.06 5.61
N ASP A 302 11.18 -4.95 6.32
CA ASP A 302 11.27 -4.92 7.79
C ASP A 302 10.07 -5.66 8.41
N LEU A 303 8.87 -5.47 7.86
CA LEU A 303 7.70 -6.27 8.25
C LEU A 303 7.93 -7.76 8.01
N GLY A 304 8.56 -8.13 6.89
CA GLY A 304 8.86 -9.53 6.58
C GLY A 304 9.95 -10.15 7.46
N ARG A 305 10.67 -9.35 8.27
CA ARG A 305 11.68 -9.80 9.23
C ARG A 305 11.16 -9.91 10.66
N LEU A 306 9.88 -9.64 10.91
CA LEU A 306 9.28 -9.82 12.22
C LEU A 306 9.56 -11.24 12.75
N PRO A 307 10.12 -11.41 13.96
CA PRO A 307 10.57 -12.71 14.44
C PRO A 307 9.48 -13.78 14.38
N LEU A 308 8.24 -13.42 14.73
CA LEU A 308 7.12 -14.36 14.73
C LEU A 308 6.60 -14.69 13.33
N LEU A 309 7.02 -13.97 12.29
CA LEU A 309 6.80 -14.44 10.92
C LEU A 309 7.62 -15.69 10.59
N GLN A 310 8.55 -16.15 11.44
CA GLN A 310 9.31 -17.37 11.21
C GLN A 310 8.59 -18.66 11.64
N CYS A 311 7.38 -18.56 12.23
CA CYS A 311 6.57 -19.73 12.59
C CYS A 311 6.08 -20.51 11.35
N VAL A 312 5.61 -21.74 11.54
CA VAL A 312 5.17 -22.60 10.42
C VAL A 312 3.90 -22.02 9.77
N GLU A 313 3.01 -21.45 10.58
CA GLU A 313 1.73 -20.89 10.17
C GLU A 313 1.89 -19.68 9.25
N ALA A 314 2.99 -18.93 9.40
CA ALA A 314 3.33 -17.78 8.56
C ALA A 314 4.04 -18.17 7.25
N ALA A 315 4.31 -19.46 7.00
CA ALA A 315 5.07 -19.90 5.82
C ALA A 315 4.46 -19.42 4.48
N PRO A 316 3.13 -19.40 4.28
CA PRO A 316 2.54 -18.87 3.05
C PRO A 316 2.81 -17.38 2.84
N LEU A 317 2.74 -16.56 3.91
CA LEU A 317 3.03 -15.13 3.84
C LEU A 317 4.53 -14.86 3.61
N ARG A 318 5.42 -15.60 4.29
CA ARG A 318 6.88 -15.53 4.03
C ARG A 318 7.19 -15.87 2.58
N HIS A 319 6.59 -16.95 2.07
CA HIS A 319 6.78 -17.34 0.69
C HIS A 319 6.29 -16.25 -0.27
N TYR A 320 5.08 -15.71 -0.04
CA TYR A 320 4.53 -14.63 -0.85
C TYR A 320 5.47 -13.43 -0.92
N LEU A 321 6.03 -12.98 0.21
CA LEU A 321 7.02 -11.91 0.21
C LEU A 321 8.27 -12.30 -0.58
N LYS A 322 8.83 -13.48 -0.33
CA LYS A 322 10.04 -13.97 -1.00
C LYS A 322 9.89 -14.04 -2.53
N THR A 323 8.72 -14.43 -3.01
CA THR A 323 8.47 -14.62 -4.44
C THR A 323 7.68 -13.47 -5.07
N LYS A 324 7.30 -12.44 -4.31
CA LYS A 324 6.55 -11.29 -4.80
C LYS A 324 7.27 -10.65 -5.98
N THR A 325 6.51 -10.41 -7.02
CA THR A 325 6.99 -9.76 -8.24
C THR A 325 6.62 -8.28 -8.30
N LEU A 326 7.54 -7.49 -8.84
CA LEU A 326 7.29 -6.14 -9.34
C LEU A 326 7.95 -6.02 -10.70
N LYS A 327 7.14 -5.79 -11.74
CA LYS A 327 7.60 -5.77 -13.13
C LYS A 327 8.21 -7.10 -13.57
N LEU A 328 7.64 -8.21 -13.09
CA LEU A 328 8.08 -9.59 -13.33
C LEU A 328 9.48 -9.93 -12.78
N GLN A 329 9.98 -9.13 -11.85
CA GLN A 329 11.25 -9.35 -11.15
C GLN A 329 10.99 -9.47 -9.66
N THR A 330 11.90 -10.08 -8.90
CA THR A 330 11.81 -10.14 -7.43
C THR A 330 11.66 -8.74 -6.86
N ALA A 331 10.59 -8.51 -6.12
CA ALA A 331 10.27 -7.19 -5.60
C ALA A 331 11.16 -6.80 -4.41
N PHE A 332 11.50 -7.74 -3.55
CA PHE A 332 12.25 -7.48 -2.32
C PHE A 332 13.64 -8.12 -2.41
N ARG A 333 14.68 -7.39 -2.02
CA ARG A 333 16.08 -7.86 -2.17
C ARG A 333 16.55 -8.78 -1.06
N THR A 334 15.74 -9.03 -0.02
CA THR A 334 16.20 -9.74 1.17
C THR A 334 15.98 -11.24 1.07
N ALA A 335 16.96 -12.02 1.55
CA ALA A 335 16.76 -13.41 1.94
C ALA A 335 15.91 -13.43 3.24
N TYR A 336 14.69 -13.97 3.14
CA TYR A 336 13.79 -14.24 4.27
C TYR A 336 14.06 -15.60 4.88
#